data_AF-A0A2X0NIN5-F1
#
_entry.id   AF-A0A2X0NIN5-F1
#
_cell.length_a   1.000
_cell.length_b   1.000
_cell.length_c   1.000
_cell.angle_alpha   90.00
_cell.angle_beta   90.00
_cell.angle_gamma   90.00
#
_symmetry.space_group_name_H-M   'P 1'
#
loop_
_entity.id
_entity.type
_entity.pdbx_description
1 polymer ?
#
loop_
_entity_poly.entity_id
_entity_poly.type
_entity_poly.pdbx_seq_one_letter_code
_entity_poly.pdbx_strand_id
1 'polypeptide(L)'
;MDSSPASPLAPRDPSSPESSIGEQIATLQAQLAALQASQPAAAAAAAPPAVTVVPGNAATASKVVFPKHARLDGPKSFTNWLRQLRLALPNQVRGYVLDGVVPPTWTADQLAARDDAAREIIVGSIDSADVSATLDAIPSDDLSAPRIFAALKARFAPDDATRTLELFARLWDFRKMPASVEAYDTWLREYMSIAQEIRDAKTSLNDVLATHVLAMVPSCLDSFRLTFTDEQRNRRDLPELVRQTAIH
;
A
#
# COMPACT_ATOMS: atom_id res chain seq x y z
N MET A 1 5.57 -22.70 -78.60
CA MET A 1 5.40 -23.91 -77.78
C MET A 1 6.57 -23.91 -76.81
N ASP A 2 6.44 -23.64 -75.51
CA ASP A 2 5.29 -23.59 -74.63
C ASP A 2 5.48 -22.49 -73.58
N SER A 3 4.39 -21.79 -73.28
CA SER A 3 4.25 -20.96 -72.09
C SER A 3 3.41 -21.73 -71.07
N SER A 4 3.83 -21.76 -69.80
CA SER A 4 2.90 -21.86 -68.68
C SER A 4 3.40 -21.03 -67.49
N PRO A 5 2.52 -20.28 -66.82
CA PRO A 5 2.88 -19.22 -65.89
C PRO A 5 2.97 -19.75 -64.45
N ALA A 6 3.92 -19.22 -63.67
CA ALA A 6 3.89 -19.36 -62.22
C ALA A 6 3.01 -18.24 -61.63
N SER A 7 2.04 -18.65 -60.82
CA SER A 7 1.04 -17.81 -60.15
C SER A 7 1.64 -16.69 -59.26
N PRO A 8 0.91 -15.59 -59.05
CA PRO A 8 1.36 -14.48 -58.22
C PRO A 8 1.39 -14.86 -56.73
N LEU A 9 2.46 -14.44 -56.03
CA LEU A 9 2.58 -14.47 -54.58
C LEU A 9 1.37 -13.75 -53.95
N ALA A 10 0.66 -14.47 -53.08
CA ALA A 10 -0.41 -13.90 -52.26
C ALA A 10 0.13 -12.76 -51.36
N PRO A 11 -0.70 -11.75 -51.03
CA PRO A 11 -0.30 -10.67 -50.13
C PRO A 11 0.02 -11.26 -48.76
N ARG A 12 1.22 -10.98 -48.25
CA ARG A 12 1.61 -11.30 -46.88
C ARG A 12 0.92 -10.27 -45.98
N ASP A 13 -0.16 -10.66 -45.33
CA ASP A 13 -0.84 -9.81 -44.33
C ASP A 13 0.16 -9.40 -43.23
N PRO A 14 0.28 -8.10 -42.93
CA PRO A 14 1.05 -7.62 -41.79
C PRO A 14 0.16 -7.71 -40.54
N SER A 15 -0.01 -8.92 -39.97
CA SER A 15 -0.61 -9.04 -38.64
C SER A 15 0.38 -8.51 -37.61
N SER A 16 0.22 -7.22 -37.29
CA SER A 16 1.05 -6.42 -36.41
C SER A 16 1.08 -6.99 -34.98
N PRO A 17 2.25 -7.09 -34.31
CA PRO A 17 2.36 -7.62 -32.95
C PRO A 17 1.58 -6.83 -31.88
N GLU A 18 1.16 -5.59 -32.19
CA GLU A 18 0.28 -4.79 -31.32
C GLU A 18 -1.13 -5.37 -31.18
N SER A 19 -1.63 -6.08 -32.21
CA SER A 19 -2.95 -6.74 -32.17
C SER A 19 -2.99 -7.89 -31.17
N SER A 20 -1.87 -8.61 -31.02
CA SER A 20 -1.74 -9.79 -30.14
C SER A 20 -1.73 -9.41 -28.65
N ILE A 21 -1.15 -8.26 -28.30
CA ILE A 21 -1.10 -7.79 -26.91
C ILE A 21 -2.47 -7.27 -26.47
N GLY A 22 -3.17 -6.52 -27.34
CA GLY A 22 -4.53 -6.05 -27.07
C GLY A 22 -5.52 -7.19 -26.87
N GLU A 23 -5.46 -8.23 -27.70
CA GLU A 23 -6.28 -9.44 -27.54
C GLU A 23 -5.95 -10.21 -26.25
N GLN A 24 -4.68 -10.31 -25.88
CA GLN A 24 -4.29 -10.95 -24.62
C GLN A 24 -4.79 -10.19 -23.39
N ILE A 25 -4.74 -8.86 -23.41
CA ILE A 25 -5.27 -8.02 -22.32
C ILE A 25 -6.80 -8.16 -22.23
N ALA A 26 -7.50 -8.13 -23.38
CA ALA A 26 -8.95 -8.31 -23.42
C ALA A 26 -9.37 -9.70 -22.91
N THR A 27 -8.59 -10.73 -23.26
CA THR A 27 -8.83 -12.11 -22.80
C THR A 27 -8.64 -12.23 -21.28
N LEU A 28 -7.58 -11.63 -20.74
CA LEU A 28 -7.34 -11.60 -19.29
C LEU A 28 -8.44 -10.85 -18.53
N GLN A 29 -8.93 -9.73 -19.05
CA GLN A 29 -10.05 -8.98 -18.46
C GLN A 29 -11.35 -9.79 -18.48
N ALA A 30 -11.64 -10.51 -19.57
CA ALA A 30 -12.81 -11.38 -19.67
C ALA A 30 -12.76 -12.55 -18.67
N GLN A 31 -11.57 -13.15 -18.48
CA GLN A 31 -11.37 -14.21 -17.49
C GLN A 31 -11.55 -13.72 -16.06
N LEU A 32 -11.09 -12.49 -15.76
CA LEU A 32 -11.25 -11.88 -14.44
C LEU A 32 -12.74 -11.62 -14.12
N ALA A 33 -13.51 -11.14 -15.11
CA ALA A 33 -14.95 -10.92 -14.97
C ALA A 33 -15.72 -12.25 -14.80
N ALA A 34 -15.33 -13.31 -15.52
CA ALA A 34 -15.94 -14.63 -15.39
C ALA A 34 -15.68 -15.27 -14.01
N LEU A 35 -14.49 -15.04 -13.44
CA LEU A 35 -14.15 -15.47 -12.08
C LEU A 35 -14.96 -14.71 -11.01
N GLN A 36 -15.17 -13.41 -11.19
CA GLN A 36 -16.03 -12.61 -10.30
C GLN A 36 -17.50 -13.04 -10.38
N ALA A 37 -17.99 -13.38 -11.59
CA ALA A 37 -19.34 -13.88 -11.79
C ALA A 37 -19.56 -15.30 -11.24
N SER A 38 -18.50 -16.09 -11.11
CA SER A 38 -18.53 -17.45 -10.55
C SER A 38 -18.42 -17.50 -9.02
N GLN A 39 -18.29 -16.36 -8.34
CA GLN A 39 -18.39 -16.32 -6.88
C GLN A 39 -19.85 -16.53 -6.46
N PRO A 40 -20.14 -17.45 -5.52
CA PRO A 40 -21.50 -17.69 -5.08
C PRO A 40 -22.08 -16.45 -4.42
N ALA A 41 -23.20 -15.95 -4.96
CA ALA A 41 -24.02 -14.93 -4.34
C ALA A 41 -24.55 -15.47 -3.01
N ALA A 42 -23.98 -15.01 -1.89
CA ALA A 42 -24.59 -15.19 -0.58
C ALA A 42 -25.88 -14.33 -0.52
N ALA A 43 -26.97 -14.95 -0.99
CA ALA A 43 -28.37 -14.74 -0.65
C ALA A 43 -28.83 -13.30 -0.37
N ALA A 44 -29.39 -12.66 -1.41
CA ALA A 44 -30.50 -11.74 -1.24
C ALA A 44 -31.81 -12.55 -1.28
N ALA A 45 -32.42 -12.81 -0.12
CA ALA A 45 -33.87 -13.04 0.02
C ALA A 45 -34.28 -13.07 1.50
N ALA A 46 -34.70 -11.92 2.05
CA ALA A 46 -35.81 -11.81 3.01
C ALA A 46 -36.15 -10.32 3.23
N ALA A 47 -37.29 -9.88 2.73
CA ALA A 47 -37.97 -8.65 3.17
C ALA A 47 -38.78 -8.94 4.47
N PRO A 48 -39.17 -7.91 5.25
CA PRO A 48 -39.01 -7.87 6.71
C PRO A 48 -40.24 -8.33 7.51
N PRO A 49 -40.09 -8.68 8.79
CA PRO A 49 -41.07 -8.31 9.81
C PRO A 49 -40.64 -6.99 10.46
N ALA A 50 -41.62 -6.14 10.76
CA ALA A 50 -41.41 -4.89 11.49
C ALA A 50 -40.68 -5.15 12.81
N VAL A 51 -39.45 -4.65 12.93
CA VAL A 51 -38.71 -4.62 14.19
C VAL A 51 -38.66 -3.16 14.64
N THR A 52 -39.41 -2.93 15.71
CA THR A 52 -39.39 -1.77 16.58
C THR A 52 -37.97 -1.21 16.75
N VAL A 53 -37.81 0.10 16.58
CA VAL A 53 -36.56 0.82 16.86
C VAL A 53 -36.19 0.58 18.32
N VAL A 54 -35.20 -0.28 18.55
CA VAL A 54 -34.48 -0.40 19.82
C VAL A 54 -33.15 0.35 19.63
N PRO A 55 -32.83 1.36 20.45
CA PRO A 55 -31.51 1.98 20.41
C PRO A 55 -30.51 1.03 21.07
N GLY A 56 -29.64 0.42 20.27
CA GLY A 56 -28.52 -0.42 20.71
C GLY A 56 -27.61 -0.71 19.51
N ASN A 57 -26.29 -0.56 19.56
CA ASN A 57 -25.37 -0.68 20.68
C ASN A 57 -24.33 0.45 20.61
N ALA A 58 -24.06 1.09 21.74
CA ALA A 58 -22.71 1.54 22.01
C ALA A 58 -21.81 0.31 21.87
N ALA A 59 -20.96 0.31 20.84
CA ALA A 59 -19.95 -0.71 20.68
C ALA A 59 -19.03 -0.61 21.90
N THR A 60 -19.27 -1.46 22.89
CA THR A 60 -18.26 -1.79 23.89
C THR A 60 -17.06 -2.30 23.12
N ALA A 61 -16.06 -1.42 22.93
CA ALA A 61 -14.78 -1.81 22.39
C ALA A 61 -14.27 -2.95 23.27
N SER A 62 -14.32 -4.18 22.76
CA SER A 62 -13.53 -5.26 23.34
C SER A 62 -12.12 -4.73 23.40
N LYS A 63 -11.60 -4.54 24.61
CA LYS A 63 -10.30 -3.90 24.87
C LYS A 63 -9.27 -4.56 23.95
N VAL A 64 -8.93 -3.90 22.85
CA VAL A 64 -7.99 -4.45 21.88
C VAL A 64 -6.63 -4.40 22.56
N VAL A 65 -6.17 -5.54 23.07
CA VAL A 65 -4.89 -5.62 23.77
C VAL A 65 -3.80 -5.66 22.71
N PHE A 66 -3.11 -4.54 22.52
CA PHE A 66 -1.90 -4.51 21.71
C PHE A 66 -0.81 -5.32 22.38
N PRO A 67 -0.26 -6.35 21.71
CA PRO A 67 0.90 -7.08 22.20
C PRO A 67 2.07 -6.12 22.45
N LYS A 68 2.85 -6.32 23.52
CA LYS A 68 3.96 -5.41 23.88
C LYS A 68 4.94 -5.19 22.71
N HIS A 69 5.28 -6.26 21.97
CA HIS A 69 6.20 -6.21 20.82
C HIS A 69 5.62 -5.51 19.57
N ALA A 70 4.33 -5.15 19.59
CA ALA A 70 3.60 -4.49 18.52
C ALA A 70 3.25 -3.03 18.84
N ARG A 71 3.65 -2.54 20.02
CA ARG A 71 3.41 -1.16 20.43
C ARG A 71 4.41 -0.21 19.77
N LEU A 72 4.01 1.05 19.64
CA LEU A 72 4.88 2.10 19.14
C LEU A 72 5.85 2.53 20.25
N ASP A 73 7.11 2.19 20.06
CA ASP A 73 8.25 2.50 20.95
C ASP A 73 9.28 3.44 20.29
N GLY A 74 9.10 3.73 19.00
CA GLY A 74 9.98 4.59 18.22
C GLY A 74 10.03 4.18 16.74
N PRO A 75 10.91 4.80 15.93
CA PRO A 75 10.88 4.65 14.47
C PRO A 75 11.01 3.19 13.99
N LYS A 76 11.88 2.39 14.64
CA LYS A 76 12.10 0.97 14.29
C LYS A 76 10.87 0.09 14.48
N SER A 77 9.99 0.46 15.42
CA SER A 77 8.76 -0.28 15.72
C SER A 77 7.58 0.13 14.83
N PHE A 78 7.68 1.27 14.12
CA PHE A 78 6.57 1.90 13.41
C PHE A 78 5.93 0.98 12.37
N THR A 79 6.71 0.28 11.54
CA THR A 79 6.17 -0.61 10.51
C THR A 79 5.37 -1.78 11.10
N ASN A 80 5.86 -2.36 12.20
CA ASN A 80 5.16 -3.44 12.88
C ASN A 80 3.90 -2.92 13.60
N TRP A 81 4.03 -1.78 14.27
CA TRP A 81 2.92 -1.09 14.92
C TRP A 81 1.82 -0.73 13.91
N LEU A 82 2.15 -0.14 12.76
CA LEU A 82 1.20 0.24 11.73
C LEU A 82 0.44 -0.98 11.18
N ARG A 83 1.13 -2.11 10.99
CA ARG A 83 0.50 -3.38 10.59
C ARG A 83 -0.51 -3.84 11.64
N GLN A 84 -0.16 -3.78 12.91
CA GLN A 84 -1.02 -4.21 14.01
C GLN A 84 -2.18 -3.25 14.24
N LEU A 85 -1.95 -1.95 14.08
CA LEU A 85 -2.98 -0.92 14.10
C LEU A 85 -4.04 -1.16 13.01
N ARG A 86 -3.62 -1.55 11.79
CA ARG A 86 -4.56 -1.89 10.71
C ARG A 86 -5.45 -3.08 11.06
N LEU A 87 -4.91 -4.07 11.77
CA LEU A 87 -5.65 -5.26 12.21
C LEU A 87 -6.58 -4.95 13.38
N ALA A 88 -6.17 -4.06 14.29
CA ALA A 88 -6.94 -3.62 15.45
C ALA A 88 -8.10 -2.69 15.08
N LEU A 89 -7.94 -1.85 14.07
CA LEU A 89 -8.96 -0.90 13.65
C LEU A 89 -10.11 -1.59 12.90
N PRO A 90 -11.38 -1.28 13.25
CA PRO A 90 -12.52 -1.72 12.47
C PRO A 90 -12.41 -1.27 11.01
N ASN A 91 -12.75 -2.15 10.06
CA ASN A 91 -12.63 -1.88 8.61
C ASN A 91 -13.25 -0.53 8.20
N GLN A 92 -14.41 -0.20 8.76
CA GLN A 92 -15.13 1.04 8.47
C GLN A 92 -14.41 2.31 8.96
N VAL A 93 -13.60 2.22 10.02
CA VAL A 93 -12.89 3.36 10.64
C VAL A 93 -11.47 3.51 10.09
N ARG A 94 -10.94 2.45 9.45
CA ARG A 94 -9.56 2.41 8.95
C ARG A 94 -9.25 3.54 7.96
N GLY A 95 -10.11 3.78 6.98
CA GLY A 95 -9.91 4.87 5.99
C GLY A 95 -9.95 6.25 6.65
N TYR A 96 -10.87 6.47 7.59
CA TYR A 96 -10.93 7.72 8.34
C TYR A 96 -9.64 7.99 9.13
N VAL A 97 -9.14 7.01 9.89
CA VAL A 97 -7.95 7.16 10.73
C VAL A 97 -6.67 7.32 9.91
N LEU A 98 -6.49 6.52 8.86
CA LEU A 98 -5.25 6.51 8.10
C LEU A 98 -5.16 7.64 7.07
N ASP A 99 -6.30 7.99 6.47
CA ASP A 99 -6.35 8.93 5.35
C ASP A 99 -6.99 10.28 5.72
N GLY A 100 -7.60 10.40 6.90
CA GLY A 100 -8.31 11.60 7.34
C GLY A 100 -9.64 11.85 6.63
N VAL A 101 -10.12 10.88 5.84
CA VAL A 101 -11.32 11.04 5.01
C VAL A 101 -12.55 10.57 5.79
N VAL A 102 -13.46 11.51 6.07
CA VAL A 102 -14.74 11.21 6.73
C VAL A 102 -15.70 10.55 5.72
N PRO A 103 -16.20 9.34 5.99
CA PRO A 103 -17.19 8.72 5.13
C PRO A 103 -18.51 9.53 5.12
N PRO A 104 -19.14 9.74 3.95
CA PRO A 104 -20.37 10.54 3.85
C PRO A 104 -21.59 9.85 4.49
N THR A 105 -21.48 8.57 4.84
CA THR A 105 -22.53 7.77 5.47
C THR A 105 -22.61 7.96 6.98
N TRP A 106 -21.71 8.74 7.58
CA TRP A 106 -21.61 8.91 9.04
C TRP A 106 -22.30 10.19 9.51
N THR A 107 -23.09 10.09 10.57
CA THR A 107 -23.61 11.27 11.28
C THR A 107 -22.53 11.87 12.20
N ALA A 108 -22.73 13.11 12.66
CA ALA A 108 -21.80 13.78 13.58
C ALA A 108 -21.56 12.97 14.87
N ASP A 109 -22.62 12.41 15.46
CA ASP A 109 -22.52 11.60 16.69
C ASP A 109 -21.76 10.30 16.45
N GLN A 110 -21.98 9.67 15.29
CA GLN A 110 -21.25 8.46 14.91
C GLN A 110 -19.78 8.76 14.63
N LEU A 111 -19.47 9.92 14.05
CA LEU A 111 -18.10 10.37 13.84
C LEU A 111 -17.39 10.56 15.17
N ALA A 112 -17.99 11.30 16.11
CA ALA A 112 -17.42 11.53 17.44
C ALA A 112 -17.16 10.20 18.19
N ALA A 113 -18.15 9.30 18.24
CA ALA A 113 -18.00 8.01 18.92
C ALA A 113 -16.93 7.10 18.27
N ARG A 114 -16.81 7.13 16.94
CA ARG A 114 -15.79 6.34 16.22
C ARG A 114 -14.41 6.97 16.33
N ASP A 115 -14.32 8.30 16.38
CA ASP A 115 -13.08 9.03 16.61
C ASP A 115 -12.54 8.73 18.01
N ASP A 116 -13.37 8.83 19.05
CA ASP A 116 -12.99 8.51 20.43
C ASP A 116 -12.50 7.06 20.56
N ALA A 117 -13.22 6.10 20.00
CA ALA A 117 -12.79 4.70 19.99
C ALA A 117 -11.44 4.50 19.28
N ALA A 118 -11.23 5.19 18.15
CA ALA A 118 -9.96 5.11 17.43
C ALA A 118 -8.81 5.78 18.19
N ARG A 119 -9.07 6.91 18.85
CA ARG A 119 -8.11 7.60 19.72
C ARG A 119 -7.67 6.69 20.86
N GLU A 120 -8.61 6.03 21.54
CA GLU A 120 -8.29 5.09 22.62
C GLU A 120 -7.41 3.93 22.12
N ILE A 121 -7.71 3.38 20.94
CA ILE A 121 -6.90 2.31 20.32
C ILE A 121 -5.48 2.80 20.03
N ILE A 122 -5.33 3.99 19.43
CA ILE A 122 -4.01 4.53 19.06
C ILE A 122 -3.21 4.85 20.33
N VAL A 123 -3.80 5.58 21.28
CA VAL A 123 -3.11 5.96 22.53
C VAL A 123 -2.76 4.72 23.37
N GLY A 124 -3.66 3.73 23.44
CA GLY A 124 -3.42 2.46 24.13
C GLY A 124 -2.36 1.55 23.47
N SER A 125 -1.93 1.88 22.25
CA SER A 125 -0.91 1.15 21.49
C SER A 125 0.50 1.75 21.59
N ILE A 126 0.69 2.78 22.41
CA ILE A 126 1.98 3.46 22.63
C ILE A 126 2.66 2.91 23.90
N ASP A 127 3.98 2.72 23.86
CA ASP A 127 4.77 2.21 25.01
C ASP A 127 5.95 3.12 25.41
N SER A 128 6.16 4.23 24.70
CA SER A 128 7.34 5.09 24.87
C SER A 128 6.99 6.52 25.26
N ALA A 129 7.73 7.08 26.22
CA ALA A 129 7.58 8.47 26.65
C ALA A 129 7.88 9.46 25.51
N ASP A 130 8.80 9.13 24.60
CA ASP A 130 9.12 9.97 23.44
C ASP A 130 7.95 10.02 22.44
N VAL A 131 7.26 8.90 22.30
CA VAL A 131 6.06 8.77 21.48
C VAL A 131 4.90 9.53 22.12
N SER A 132 4.71 9.41 23.44
CA SER A 132 3.72 10.20 24.19
C SER A 132 3.97 11.71 24.08
N ALA A 133 5.22 12.17 24.15
CA ALA A 133 5.57 13.58 23.98
C ALA A 133 5.19 14.14 22.59
N THR A 134 5.02 13.27 21.59
CA THR A 134 4.50 13.67 20.26
C THR A 134 3.03 14.03 20.32
N LEU A 135 2.27 13.35 21.19
CA LEU A 135 0.86 13.64 21.41
C LEU A 135 0.69 14.93 22.19
N ASP A 136 1.54 15.17 23.19
CA ASP A 136 1.51 16.39 24.00
C ASP A 136 1.77 17.67 23.18
N ALA A 137 2.42 17.54 22.02
CA ALA A 137 2.67 18.64 21.10
C ALA A 137 1.46 18.99 20.20
N ILE A 138 0.41 18.16 20.18
CA ILE A 138 -0.81 18.42 19.41
C ILE A 138 -1.73 19.33 20.24
N PRO A 139 -2.24 20.44 19.68
CA PRO A 139 -3.23 21.28 20.35
C PRO A 139 -4.46 20.46 20.78
N SER A 140 -4.95 20.68 22.01
CA SER A 140 -6.04 19.87 22.58
C SER A 140 -7.37 20.00 21.81
N ASP A 141 -7.55 21.08 21.07
CA ASP A 141 -8.70 21.36 20.20
C ASP A 141 -8.64 20.64 18.84
N ASP A 142 -7.49 20.06 18.48
CA ASP A 142 -7.26 19.35 17.21
C ASP A 142 -6.96 17.84 17.43
N LEU A 143 -7.32 17.30 18.59
CA LEU A 143 -6.90 15.97 19.04
C LEU A 143 -7.72 14.80 18.46
N SER A 144 -7.98 14.80 17.16
CA SER A 144 -8.71 13.74 16.45
C SER A 144 -7.83 12.51 16.18
N ALA A 145 -8.43 11.33 15.99
CA ALA A 145 -7.69 10.10 15.66
C ALA A 145 -6.81 10.24 14.40
N PRO A 146 -7.29 10.84 13.30
CA PRO A 146 -6.45 11.03 12.11
C PRO A 146 -5.30 12.00 12.36
N ARG A 147 -5.50 13.04 13.20
CA ARG A 147 -4.45 14.00 13.52
C ARG A 147 -3.34 13.37 14.37
N ILE A 148 -3.72 12.59 15.36
CA ILE A 148 -2.80 11.78 16.16
C ILE A 148 -2.00 10.85 15.25
N PHE A 149 -2.69 10.10 14.39
CA PHE A 149 -2.03 9.20 13.45
C PHE A 149 -1.05 9.94 12.53
N ALA A 150 -1.44 11.08 11.97
CA ALA A 150 -0.60 11.89 11.10
C ALA A 150 0.65 12.41 11.82
N ALA A 151 0.54 12.86 13.07
CA ALA A 151 1.68 13.31 13.87
C ALA A 151 2.66 12.16 14.18
N LEU A 152 2.13 11.00 14.58
CA LEU A 152 2.93 9.81 14.82
C LEU A 152 3.63 9.33 13.54
N LYS A 153 2.91 9.34 12.41
CA LYS A 153 3.47 9.03 11.09
C LYS A 153 4.58 10.03 10.72
N ALA A 154 4.36 11.32 10.86
CA ALA A 154 5.35 12.33 10.50
C ALA A 154 6.67 12.23 11.30
N ARG A 155 6.61 11.71 12.53
CA ARG A 155 7.78 11.63 13.42
C ARG A 155 8.44 10.26 13.44
N PHE A 156 7.66 9.19 13.34
CA PHE A 156 8.15 7.82 13.52
C PHE A 156 8.04 6.96 12.27
N ALA A 157 7.29 7.40 11.25
CA ALA A 157 7.38 6.70 9.98
C ALA A 157 8.81 6.83 9.48
N PRO A 158 9.40 5.71 9.03
CA PRO A 158 10.64 5.79 8.29
C PRO A 158 10.33 6.53 6.98
N ASP A 159 10.65 7.81 6.97
CA ASP A 159 10.48 8.80 5.88
C ASP A 159 11.84 9.30 5.41
N ASP A 160 12.87 8.45 5.60
CA ASP A 160 14.21 8.69 5.13
C ASP A 160 14.43 7.95 3.81
N ALA A 161 15.38 8.45 3.04
CA ALA A 161 15.79 7.90 1.77
C ALA A 161 16.19 6.42 1.91
N THR A 162 16.68 6.01 3.08
CA THR A 162 17.02 4.61 3.37
C THR A 162 15.80 3.70 3.36
N ARG A 163 14.69 4.11 3.95
CA ARG A 163 13.44 3.34 3.89
C ARG A 163 12.92 3.21 2.48
N THR A 164 13.00 4.27 1.71
CA THR A 164 12.64 4.26 0.29
C THR A 164 13.51 3.25 -0.47
N LEU A 165 14.82 3.25 -0.24
CA LEU A 165 15.74 2.25 -0.79
C LEU A 165 15.35 0.82 -0.41
N GLU A 166 15.05 0.55 0.87
CA GLU A 166 14.66 -0.79 1.34
C GLU A 166 13.34 -1.27 0.72
N LEU A 167 12.34 -0.39 0.64
CA LEU A 167 11.03 -0.70 0.07
C LEU A 167 11.14 -1.07 -1.40
N PHE A 168 11.89 -0.27 -2.16
CA PHE A 168 12.11 -0.54 -3.57
C PHE A 168 13.05 -1.73 -3.80
N ALA A 169 14.07 -1.95 -2.97
CA ALA A 169 14.88 -3.17 -3.04
C ALA A 169 14.01 -4.43 -2.85
N ARG A 170 13.11 -4.43 -1.86
CA ARG A 170 12.13 -5.52 -1.67
C ARG A 170 11.21 -5.72 -2.86
N LEU A 171 10.84 -4.65 -3.56
CA LEU A 171 10.02 -4.72 -4.77
C LEU A 171 10.80 -5.30 -5.95
N TRP A 172 12.03 -4.82 -6.17
CA TRP A 172 12.88 -5.25 -7.29
C TRP A 172 13.37 -6.69 -7.13
N ASP A 173 13.68 -7.09 -5.90
CA ASP A 173 14.07 -8.46 -5.54
C ASP A 173 12.87 -9.37 -5.29
N PHE A 174 11.64 -8.90 -5.53
CA PHE A 174 10.45 -9.68 -5.25
C PHE A 174 10.40 -10.94 -6.12
N ARG A 175 10.06 -12.07 -5.47
CA ARG A 175 10.08 -13.39 -6.12
C ARG A 175 9.15 -13.43 -7.34
N LYS A 176 9.56 -14.22 -8.35
CA LYS A 176 8.72 -14.49 -9.54
C LYS A 176 7.38 -15.12 -9.14
N MET A 177 6.35 -14.84 -9.95
CA MET A 177 5.01 -15.38 -9.75
C MET A 177 5.06 -16.92 -9.71
N PRO A 178 4.45 -17.56 -8.68
CA PRO A 178 4.41 -19.01 -8.59
C PRO A 178 3.43 -19.61 -9.59
N ALA A 179 3.65 -20.87 -9.96
CA ALA A 179 2.78 -21.59 -10.90
C ALA A 179 1.56 -22.25 -10.23
N SER A 180 1.57 -22.47 -8.91
CA SER A 180 0.45 -23.07 -8.20
C SER A 180 -0.52 -22.02 -7.66
N VAL A 181 -1.81 -22.33 -7.73
CA VAL A 181 -2.88 -21.48 -7.21
C VAL A 181 -2.76 -21.29 -5.70
N GLU A 182 -2.36 -22.33 -4.95
CA GLU A 182 -2.21 -22.20 -3.49
C GLU A 182 -1.08 -21.23 -3.09
N ALA A 183 0.01 -21.17 -3.88
CA ALA A 183 1.10 -20.24 -3.64
C ALA A 183 0.79 -18.83 -4.18
N TYR A 184 -0.09 -18.72 -5.17
CA TYR A 184 -0.48 -17.46 -5.79
C TYR A 184 -1.15 -16.50 -4.81
N ASP A 185 -2.13 -16.97 -4.01
CA ASP A 185 -2.83 -16.10 -3.07
C ASP A 185 -1.90 -15.49 -2.01
N THR A 186 -0.92 -16.28 -1.56
CA THR A 186 0.10 -15.81 -0.62
C THR A 186 1.05 -14.82 -1.30
N TRP A 187 1.52 -15.13 -2.50
CA TRP A 187 2.35 -14.23 -3.31
C TRP A 187 1.66 -12.89 -3.59
N LEU A 188 0.38 -12.92 -4.01
CA LEU A 188 -0.42 -11.73 -4.31
C LEU A 188 -0.62 -10.87 -3.07
N ARG A 189 -0.93 -11.48 -1.92
CA ARG A 189 -1.07 -10.76 -0.65
C ARG A 189 0.22 -10.03 -0.27
N GLU A 190 1.37 -10.69 -0.41
CA GLU A 190 2.66 -10.08 -0.12
C GLU A 190 3.00 -8.96 -1.12
N TYR A 191 2.76 -9.18 -2.41
CA TYR A 191 2.95 -8.16 -3.43
C TYR A 191 2.09 -6.92 -3.18
N MET A 192 0.80 -7.11 -2.92
CA MET A 192 -0.14 -6.02 -2.60
C MET A 192 0.24 -5.31 -1.29
N SER A 193 0.83 -6.01 -0.32
CA SER A 193 1.37 -5.38 0.88
C SER A 193 2.52 -4.42 0.56
N ILE A 194 3.46 -4.82 -0.29
CA ILE A 194 4.59 -3.97 -0.71
C ILE A 194 4.07 -2.77 -1.50
N ALA A 195 3.16 -2.99 -2.46
CA ALA A 195 2.57 -1.94 -3.26
C ALA A 195 1.80 -0.92 -2.40
N GLN A 196 1.11 -1.39 -1.35
CA GLN A 196 0.43 -0.51 -0.40
C GLN A 196 1.44 0.27 0.45
N GLU A 197 2.49 -0.36 0.96
CA GLU A 197 3.56 0.33 1.71
C GLU A 197 4.19 1.48 0.88
N ILE A 198 4.42 1.26 -0.42
CA ILE A 198 4.94 2.29 -1.35
C ILE A 198 3.93 3.43 -1.52
N ARG A 199 2.64 3.10 -1.72
CA ARG A 199 1.59 4.12 -1.84
C ARG A 199 1.48 4.98 -0.58
N ASP A 200 1.55 4.35 0.59
CA ASP A 200 1.46 5.02 1.87
C ASP A 200 2.66 5.94 2.15
N ALA A 201 3.83 5.57 1.62
CA ALA A 201 5.05 6.37 1.66
C ALA A 201 5.04 7.57 0.71
N LYS A 202 4.00 7.73 -0.14
CA LYS A 202 3.86 8.85 -1.09
C LYS A 202 5.12 9.04 -1.96
N THR A 203 5.72 7.94 -2.40
CA THR A 203 6.95 7.95 -3.20
C THR A 203 6.78 8.74 -4.49
N SER A 204 7.79 9.53 -4.84
CA SER A 204 7.85 10.29 -6.09
C SER A 204 8.30 9.42 -7.27
N LEU A 205 8.11 9.92 -8.50
CA LEU A 205 8.69 9.30 -9.69
C LEU A 205 10.22 9.28 -9.62
N ASN A 206 10.85 10.30 -9.02
CA ASN A 206 12.30 10.33 -8.83
C ASN A 206 12.76 9.16 -7.97
N ASP A 207 12.04 8.84 -6.89
CA ASP A 207 12.38 7.72 -6.01
C ASP A 207 12.36 6.38 -6.75
N VAL A 208 11.35 6.18 -7.61
CA VAL A 208 11.24 4.99 -8.46
C VAL A 208 12.44 4.90 -9.41
N LEU A 209 12.79 6.00 -10.07
CA LEU A 209 13.90 6.01 -11.03
C LEU A 209 15.25 5.82 -10.33
N ALA A 210 15.52 6.53 -9.24
CA ALA A 210 16.76 6.45 -8.48
C ALA A 210 17.00 5.03 -7.93
N THR A 211 15.96 4.42 -7.35
CA THR A 211 16.04 3.05 -6.83
C THR A 211 16.16 2.02 -7.94
N HIS A 212 15.52 2.23 -9.09
CA HIS A 212 15.64 1.33 -10.23
C HIS A 212 17.03 1.38 -10.86
N VAL A 213 17.61 2.57 -11.04
CA VAL A 213 19.00 2.74 -11.49
C VAL A 213 19.95 2.04 -10.53
N LEU A 214 19.77 2.21 -9.23
CA LEU A 214 20.58 1.55 -8.21
C LEU A 214 20.46 0.02 -8.27
N ALA A 215 19.27 -0.51 -8.53
CA ALA A 215 19.04 -1.96 -8.69
C ALA A 215 19.76 -2.54 -9.92
N MET A 216 19.90 -1.76 -10.99
CA MET A 216 20.62 -2.15 -12.21
C MET A 216 22.14 -2.03 -12.11
N VAL A 217 22.69 -1.44 -11.03
CA VAL A 217 24.13 -1.32 -10.84
C VAL A 217 24.77 -2.72 -10.78
N PRO A 218 25.75 -3.02 -11.64
CA PRO A 218 26.45 -4.31 -11.64
C PRO A 218 27.15 -4.60 -10.32
N SER A 219 27.28 -5.88 -9.95
CA SER A 219 27.90 -6.28 -8.68
C SER A 219 29.36 -5.86 -8.52
N CYS A 220 30.08 -5.61 -9.62
CA CYS A 220 31.43 -5.04 -9.55
C CYS A 220 31.48 -3.62 -8.94
N LEU A 221 30.33 -2.96 -8.83
CA LEU A 221 30.13 -1.66 -8.20
C LEU A 221 29.30 -1.76 -6.89
N ASP A 222 29.28 -2.93 -6.23
CA ASP A 222 28.56 -3.09 -4.95
C ASP A 222 29.11 -2.15 -3.86
N SER A 223 30.41 -1.81 -3.90
CA SER A 223 30.99 -0.80 -3.01
C SER A 223 30.32 0.56 -3.17
N PHE A 224 30.02 0.97 -4.40
CA PHE A 224 29.26 2.18 -4.68
C PHE A 224 27.84 2.08 -4.15
N ARG A 225 27.14 0.94 -4.33
CA ARG A 225 25.79 0.74 -3.78
C ARG A 225 25.76 0.89 -2.27
N LEU A 226 26.75 0.31 -1.57
CA LEU A 226 26.88 0.40 -0.12
C LEU A 226 27.16 1.82 0.35
N THR A 227 28.14 2.51 -0.25
CA THR A 227 28.46 3.90 0.09
C THR A 227 27.28 4.83 -0.20
N PHE A 228 26.63 4.69 -1.35
CA PHE A 228 25.45 5.46 -1.71
C PHE A 228 24.32 5.30 -0.68
N THR A 229 24.05 4.05 -0.27
CA THR A 229 23.03 3.75 0.76
C THR A 229 23.41 4.33 2.11
N ASP A 230 24.68 4.27 2.51
CA ASP A 230 25.17 4.85 3.77
C ASP A 230 25.03 6.38 3.79
N GLU A 231 25.32 7.05 2.67
CA GLU A 231 25.10 8.49 2.51
C GLU A 231 23.63 8.89 2.61
N GLN A 232 22.71 7.99 2.22
CA GLN A 232 21.27 8.22 2.33
C GLN A 232 20.72 8.02 3.76
N ARG A 233 21.52 7.53 4.72
CA ARG A 233 21.06 7.24 6.10
C ARG A 233 20.47 8.45 6.82
N ASN A 234 20.96 9.66 6.51
CA ASN A 234 20.51 10.89 7.16
C ASN A 234 19.76 11.82 6.18
N ARG A 235 19.38 11.33 5.00
CA ARG A 235 18.66 12.09 3.98
C ARG A 235 17.18 11.76 4.05
N ARG A 236 16.33 12.76 3.87
CA ARG A 236 14.88 12.55 3.73
C ARG A 236 14.54 12.09 2.32
N ASP A 237 15.09 12.78 1.33
CA ASP A 237 14.81 12.53 -0.08
C ASP A 237 15.99 11.85 -0.77
N LEU A 238 15.68 11.01 -1.76
CA LEU A 238 16.70 10.49 -2.66
C LEU A 238 17.21 11.61 -3.58
N PRO A 239 18.50 11.56 -3.97
CA PRO A 239 19.04 12.55 -4.88
C PRO A 239 18.25 12.55 -6.20
N GLU A 240 18.01 13.75 -6.73
CA GLU A 240 17.38 13.87 -8.04
C GLU A 240 18.30 13.30 -9.11
N LEU A 241 17.73 12.49 -10.00
CA LEU A 241 18.40 12.06 -11.22
C LEU A 241 18.41 13.21 -12.23
N VAL A 242 19.20 14.24 -11.94
CA VAL A 242 19.44 15.32 -12.88
C VAL A 242 20.38 14.81 -13.96
N ARG A 243 20.03 14.99 -15.23
CA ARG A 243 21.04 14.91 -16.29
C ARG A 243 22.06 16.00 -16.01
N GLN A 244 23.22 15.63 -15.47
CA GLN A 244 24.39 16.45 -15.68
C GLN A 244 24.68 16.36 -17.19
N THR A 245 24.20 17.35 -17.95
CA THR A 245 24.83 17.70 -19.21
C THR A 245 26.30 17.90 -18.89
N ALA A 246 27.14 16.96 -19.29
CA ALA A 246 28.58 17.09 -19.21
C ALA A 246 28.94 18.41 -19.91
N ILE A 247 29.35 19.40 -19.12
CA ILE A 247 30.07 20.58 -19.61
C ILE A 247 31.52 20.36 -19.25
N HIS A 248 32.21 19.61 -20.13
CA HIS A 248 33.47 19.94 -20.81
C HIS A 248 34.20 18.67 -21.26
#